data_AF-A0A7S4QVE6-F1
#
_entry.id   AF-A0A7S4QVE6-F1
#
_cell.length_a   1.000
_cell.length_b   1.000
_cell.length_c   1.000
_cell.angle_alpha   90.00
_cell.angle_beta   90.00
_cell.angle_gamma   90.00
#
_symmetry.space_group_name_H-M   'P 1'
#
loop_
_entity.id
_entity.type
_entity.pdbx_description
1 polymer ?
#
loop_
_entity_poly.entity_id
_entity_poly.type
_entity_poly.pdbx_seq_one_letter_code
_entity_poly.pdbx_strand_id
1 'polypeptide(L)'
;NVGLVPGTQGTGPSPYGNISQVVQPTTPYQPPKQPSVFEDQRRIGLDLMVAKTIVEHVTKDGSPTVRYEATLSLACLVQKYLPAFAAVADETLSPSALLTMAGRQGHAIDQDENHVAPSSDPSSAAHSSEMKKLLVTESSENGECAAEKNDNNGIPFPPNVNETAVANFEMLWGTLRSFQHEDPYPSVASSANATVSVVYDHVLTLKTRLLIKREEEKSAAAM
;
A
#
# COMPACT_ATOMS: atom_id res chain seq x y z
N ASN A 1 35.38 -52.38 16.84
CA ASN A 1 35.97 -53.18 15.74
C ASN A 1 36.58 -52.19 14.76
N VAL A 2 37.90 -52.03 14.83
CA VAL A 2 38.67 -51.01 14.12
C VAL A 2 39.30 -51.68 12.91
N GLY A 3 38.94 -51.24 11.70
CA GLY A 3 39.51 -51.74 10.45
C GLY A 3 40.36 -50.67 9.78
N LEU A 4 41.69 -50.77 9.95
CA LEU A 4 42.71 -50.02 9.21
C LEU A 4 42.87 -50.62 7.81
N VAL A 5 42.94 -49.77 6.77
CA VAL A 5 43.37 -50.16 5.42
C VAL A 5 44.60 -49.32 5.05
N PRO A 6 45.69 -49.92 4.53
CA PRO A 6 46.94 -49.22 4.23
C PRO A 6 46.97 -48.61 2.82
N GLY A 7 47.71 -47.51 2.71
CA GLY A 7 47.86 -46.72 1.50
C GLY A 7 48.76 -47.33 0.42
N THR A 8 48.61 -46.80 -0.78
CA THR A 8 49.52 -46.99 -1.91
C THR A 8 50.03 -45.62 -2.37
N GLN A 9 51.34 -45.46 -2.30
CA GLN A 9 52.06 -44.28 -2.80
C GLN A 9 52.25 -44.42 -4.32
N GLY A 10 51.84 -43.39 -5.06
CA GLY A 10 52.15 -43.22 -6.48
C GLY A 10 52.81 -41.86 -6.69
N THR A 11 54.13 -41.84 -6.76
CA THR A 11 54.94 -40.67 -7.15
C THR A 11 55.05 -40.62 -8.67
N GLY A 12 54.25 -39.76 -9.30
CA GLY A 12 54.41 -39.35 -10.69
C GLY A 12 55.08 -37.97 -10.78
N PRO A 13 56.02 -37.74 -11.73
CA PRO A 13 56.70 -36.46 -11.88
C PRO A 13 55.71 -35.39 -12.39
N SER A 14 55.64 -34.28 -11.66
CA SER A 14 54.80 -33.13 -11.98
C SER A 14 55.41 -32.32 -13.14
N PRO A 15 54.70 -32.14 -14.26
CA PRO A 15 55.14 -31.30 -15.36
C PRO A 15 54.83 -29.84 -15.00
N TYR A 16 55.66 -29.24 -14.14
CA TYR A 16 55.58 -27.80 -13.88
C TYR A 16 56.00 -27.03 -15.13
N GLY A 17 55.05 -26.87 -16.04
CA GLY A 17 55.02 -25.84 -17.06
C GLY A 17 54.88 -24.48 -16.38
N ASN A 18 55.81 -23.60 -16.69
CA ASN A 18 55.92 -22.24 -16.18
C ASN A 18 54.73 -21.40 -16.72
N ILE A 19 53.65 -21.30 -15.95
CA ILE A 19 52.51 -20.43 -16.26
C ILE A 19 52.90 -19.03 -15.80
N SER A 20 53.34 -18.19 -16.74
CA SER A 20 53.40 -16.74 -16.54
C SER A 20 52.00 -16.24 -16.17
N GLN A 21 51.81 -15.89 -14.90
CA GLN A 21 50.57 -15.32 -14.40
C GLN A 21 50.37 -13.94 -15.04
N VAL A 22 49.48 -13.88 -16.03
CA VAL A 22 48.85 -12.63 -16.44
C VAL A 22 47.98 -12.21 -15.26
N VAL A 23 48.47 -11.26 -14.45
CA VAL A 23 47.70 -10.62 -13.38
C VAL A 23 46.57 -9.85 -14.05
N GLN A 24 45.39 -10.46 -14.12
CA GLN A 24 44.19 -9.74 -14.56
C GLN A 24 43.81 -8.75 -13.46
N PRO A 25 43.53 -7.48 -13.80
CA PRO A 25 43.02 -6.52 -12.84
C PRO A 25 41.69 -7.07 -12.27
N THR A 26 41.66 -7.36 -10.98
CA THR A 26 40.45 -7.71 -10.25
C THR A 26 39.49 -6.54 -10.29
N THR A 27 38.51 -6.60 -11.21
CA THR A 27 37.32 -5.74 -11.12
C THR A 27 36.64 -6.02 -9.79
N PRO A 28 36.31 -4.98 -8.99
CA PRO A 28 35.63 -5.16 -7.72
C PRO A 28 34.29 -5.87 -7.96
N TYR A 29 34.08 -6.99 -7.26
CA TYR A 29 32.81 -7.71 -7.29
C TYR A 29 31.70 -6.80 -6.76
N GLN A 30 30.86 -6.29 -7.65
CA GLN A 30 29.60 -5.69 -7.26
C GLN A 30 28.57 -6.81 -7.18
N PRO A 31 27.96 -7.06 -6.00
CA PRO A 31 26.88 -8.02 -5.91
C PRO A 31 25.75 -7.58 -6.87
N PRO A 32 25.07 -8.53 -7.54
CA PRO A 32 23.99 -8.22 -8.45
C PRO A 32 22.94 -7.37 -7.73
N LYS A 33 22.63 -6.21 -8.31
CA LYS A 33 21.60 -5.31 -7.78
C LYS A 33 20.28 -6.07 -7.76
N GLN A 34 19.72 -6.29 -6.57
CA GLN A 34 18.44 -6.96 -6.46
C GLN A 34 17.36 -6.08 -7.12
N PRO A 35 16.53 -6.66 -8.00
CA PRO A 35 15.47 -5.90 -8.64
C PRO A 35 14.49 -5.39 -7.59
N SER A 36 14.07 -4.14 -7.74
CA SER A 36 13.10 -3.53 -6.84
C SER A 36 11.75 -4.25 -6.94
N VAL A 37 10.99 -4.31 -5.83
CA VAL A 37 9.61 -4.82 -5.86
C VAL A 37 8.70 -4.04 -6.81
N PHE A 38 9.08 -2.80 -7.14
CA PHE A 38 8.37 -1.94 -8.08
C PHE A 38 8.68 -2.23 -9.56
N GLU A 39 9.70 -3.03 -9.86
CA GLU A 39 10.04 -3.42 -11.24
C GLU A 39 9.14 -4.56 -11.75
N ASP A 40 8.51 -5.31 -10.85
CA ASP A 40 7.62 -6.43 -11.17
C ASP A 40 6.14 -6.04 -11.05
N GLN A 41 5.57 -5.56 -12.16
CA GLN A 41 4.16 -5.15 -12.24
C GLN A 41 3.19 -6.28 -11.90
N ARG A 42 3.51 -7.52 -12.28
CA ARG A 42 2.64 -8.66 -12.02
C ARG A 42 2.59 -8.95 -10.53
N ARG A 43 3.74 -8.87 -9.85
CA ARG A 43 3.83 -9.05 -8.41
C ARG A 43 3.04 -7.99 -7.66
N ILE A 44 3.23 -6.71 -7.99
CA ILE A 44 2.46 -5.60 -7.37
C ILE A 44 0.96 -5.84 -7.57
N GLY A 45 0.53 -6.14 -8.80
CA GLY A 45 -0.88 -6.39 -9.10
C GLY A 45 -1.48 -7.54 -8.29
N LEU A 46 -0.75 -8.67 -8.16
CA LEU A 46 -1.19 -9.81 -7.37
C LEU A 46 -1.26 -9.50 -5.87
N ASP A 47 -0.23 -8.85 -5.31
CA ASP A 47 -0.20 -8.50 -3.89
C ASP A 47 -1.35 -7.54 -3.53
N LEU A 48 -1.59 -6.53 -4.37
CA LEU A 48 -2.69 -5.57 -4.18
C LEU A 48 -4.05 -6.22 -4.36
N MET A 49 -4.21 -7.14 -5.32
CA MET A 49 -5.44 -7.90 -5.50
C MET A 49 -5.75 -8.74 -4.26
N VAL A 50 -4.78 -9.49 -3.75
CA VAL A 50 -4.94 -10.31 -2.54
C VAL A 50 -5.30 -9.44 -1.34
N ALA A 51 -4.57 -8.35 -1.13
CA ALA A 51 -4.83 -7.43 -0.03
C ALA A 51 -6.23 -6.82 -0.12
N LYS A 52 -6.65 -6.40 -1.32
CA LYS A 52 -7.99 -5.90 -1.59
C LYS A 52 -9.07 -6.92 -1.22
N THR A 53 -8.92 -8.16 -1.69
CA THR A 53 -9.87 -9.22 -1.37
C THR A 53 -9.96 -9.46 0.14
N ILE A 54 -8.84 -9.42 0.87
CA ILE A 54 -8.85 -9.58 2.33
C ILE A 54 -9.65 -8.44 2.99
N VAL A 55 -9.35 -7.18 2.68
CA VAL A 55 -9.99 -6.05 3.38
C VAL A 55 -11.48 -5.90 3.06
N GLU A 56 -11.89 -6.21 1.84
CA GLU A 56 -13.31 -6.13 1.42
C GLU A 56 -14.21 -7.07 2.22
N HIS A 57 -13.67 -8.20 2.67
CA HIS A 57 -14.43 -9.19 3.43
C HIS A 57 -14.28 -9.00 4.94
N VAL A 58 -13.09 -8.64 5.41
CA VAL A 58 -12.77 -8.59 6.84
C VAL A 58 -13.38 -7.38 7.55
N THR A 59 -13.63 -6.28 6.84
CA THR A 59 -14.30 -5.08 7.41
C THR A 59 -15.71 -5.37 7.94
N LYS A 60 -16.36 -6.44 7.47
CA LYS A 60 -17.71 -6.85 7.90
C LYS A 60 -17.69 -8.06 8.84
N ASP A 61 -16.51 -8.61 9.13
CA ASP A 61 -16.38 -9.80 9.95
C ASP A 61 -16.51 -9.44 11.44
N GLY A 62 -17.28 -10.23 12.20
CA GLY A 62 -17.48 -10.01 13.64
C GLY A 62 -16.35 -10.58 14.52
N SER A 63 -15.38 -11.28 13.95
CA SER A 63 -14.30 -11.92 14.68
C SER A 63 -13.12 -10.97 14.88
N PRO A 64 -12.77 -10.62 16.13
CA PRO A 64 -11.60 -9.79 16.40
C PRO A 64 -10.30 -10.43 15.92
N THR A 65 -10.21 -11.77 15.96
CA THR A 65 -9.02 -12.50 15.51
C THR A 65 -8.80 -12.35 14.01
N VAL A 66 -9.85 -12.51 13.20
CA VAL A 66 -9.77 -12.38 11.74
C VAL A 66 -9.37 -10.94 11.34
N ARG A 67 -9.96 -9.95 12.01
CA ARG A 67 -9.63 -8.53 11.80
C ARG A 67 -8.20 -8.18 12.20
N TYR A 68 -7.71 -8.77 13.29
CA TYR A 68 -6.33 -8.62 13.73
C TYR A 68 -5.35 -9.23 12.72
N GLU A 69 -5.60 -10.44 12.22
CA GLU A 69 -4.77 -11.10 11.21
C GLU A 69 -4.74 -10.34 9.88
N ALA A 70 -5.88 -9.77 9.46
CA ALA A 70 -5.93 -8.91 8.28
C ALA A 70 -5.11 -7.63 8.48
N THR A 71 -5.17 -7.04 9.67
CA THR A 71 -4.36 -5.86 10.01
C THR A 71 -2.87 -6.17 9.99
N LEU A 72 -2.45 -7.33 10.48
CA LEU A 72 -1.05 -7.78 10.37
C LEU A 72 -0.64 -8.01 8.91
N SER A 73 -1.52 -8.60 8.11
CA SER A 73 -1.28 -8.82 6.68
C SER A 73 -1.10 -7.50 5.93
N LEU A 74 -1.92 -6.49 6.25
CA LEU A 74 -1.75 -5.13 5.75
C LEU A 74 -0.43 -4.51 6.21
N ALA A 75 -0.03 -4.70 7.47
CA ALA A 75 1.25 -4.19 7.97
C ALA A 75 2.45 -4.76 7.19
N CYS A 76 2.43 -6.06 6.86
CA CYS A 76 3.45 -6.67 6.01
C CYS A 76 3.46 -6.09 4.58
N LEU A 77 2.28 -5.83 4.01
CA LEU A 77 2.17 -5.18 2.70
C LEU A 77 2.69 -3.75 2.73
N VAL A 78 2.33 -2.98 3.76
CA VAL A 78 2.81 -1.61 3.99
C VAL A 78 4.33 -1.60 4.09
N GLN A 79 4.94 -2.52 4.86
CA GLN A 79 6.39 -2.61 4.95
C GLN A 79 7.05 -2.83 3.58
N LYS A 80 6.46 -3.72 2.76
CA LYS A 80 6.95 -4.04 1.42
C LYS A 80 6.83 -2.87 0.44
N TYR A 81 5.75 -2.10 0.55
CA TYR A 81 5.41 -0.99 -0.36
C TYR A 81 5.44 0.37 0.34
N LEU A 82 6.27 0.52 1.37
CA LEU A 82 6.30 1.69 2.25
C LEU A 82 6.43 3.02 1.49
N PRO A 83 7.29 3.14 0.44
CA PRO A 83 7.37 4.36 -0.34
C PRO A 83 6.06 4.75 -1.06
N ALA A 84 5.27 3.77 -1.52
CA ALA A 84 4.00 4.03 -2.18
C ALA A 84 2.92 4.45 -1.17
N PHE A 85 2.86 3.80 0.00
CA PHE A 85 1.97 4.22 1.08
C PHE A 85 2.34 5.59 1.63
N ALA A 86 3.63 5.95 1.66
CA ALA A 86 4.06 7.28 2.05
C ALA A 86 3.61 8.36 1.05
N ALA A 87 3.66 8.08 -0.26
CA ALA A 87 3.13 9.00 -1.27
C ALA A 87 1.61 9.23 -1.07
N VAL A 88 0.82 8.16 -0.89
CA VAL A 88 -0.63 8.27 -0.57
C VAL A 88 -0.87 9.04 0.74
N ALA A 89 -0.14 8.70 1.80
CA ALA A 89 -0.31 9.34 3.10
C ALA A 89 0.06 10.83 3.07
N ASP A 90 1.04 11.22 2.26
CA ASP A 90 1.43 12.61 2.09
C ASP A 90 0.28 13.49 1.57
N GLU A 91 -0.47 12.98 0.59
CA GLU A 91 -1.65 13.68 0.08
C GLU A 91 -2.68 13.92 1.18
N THR A 92 -2.91 12.93 2.05
CA THR A 92 -3.84 13.07 3.19
C THR A 92 -3.37 14.04 4.27
N LEU A 93 -2.06 14.29 4.35
CA LEU A 93 -1.45 15.26 5.28
C LEU A 93 -1.37 16.67 4.69
N SER A 94 -1.65 16.84 3.41
CA SER A 94 -1.66 18.16 2.78
C SER A 94 -2.74 19.04 3.41
N PRO A 95 -2.46 20.31 3.75
CA PRO A 95 -3.46 21.24 4.29
C PRO A 95 -4.72 21.36 3.41
N SER A 96 -4.56 21.22 2.09
CA SER A 96 -5.66 21.25 1.13
C SER A 96 -6.57 20.01 1.23
N ALA A 97 -6.00 18.85 1.56
CA ALA A 97 -6.76 17.62 1.77
C ALA A 97 -7.53 17.66 3.09
N LEU A 98 -6.98 18.27 4.14
CA LEU A 98 -7.70 18.51 5.39
C LEU A 98 -8.92 19.41 5.18
N LEU A 99 -8.81 20.45 4.33
CA LEU A 99 -9.94 21.29 3.95
C LEU A 99 -11.01 20.51 3.16
N THR A 100 -10.57 19.65 2.23
CA THR A 100 -11.47 18.85 1.37
C THR A 100 -12.19 17.77 2.17
N MET A 101 -11.52 17.12 3.12
CA MET A 101 -12.13 16.14 4.03
C MET A 101 -13.08 16.79 5.04
N ALA A 102 -12.75 17.99 5.55
CA ALA A 102 -13.65 18.77 6.40
C ALA A 102 -14.93 19.18 5.66
N GLY A 103 -14.87 19.42 4.35
CA GLY A 103 -16.04 19.73 3.52
C GLY A 103 -16.97 18.55 3.24
N ARG A 104 -16.47 17.30 3.30
CA ARG A 104 -17.28 16.09 3.03
C ARG A 104 -18.06 15.55 4.24
N GLN A 105 -17.71 15.95 5.46
CA GLN A 105 -18.40 15.47 6.68
C GLN A 105 -19.66 16.27 7.06
N GLY A 106 -20.03 17.31 6.30
CA GLY A 106 -21.15 18.20 6.61
C GLY A 106 -22.52 17.83 5.99
N HIS A 107 -22.70 16.63 5.45
CA HIS A 107 -23.94 16.28 4.74
C HIS A 107 -24.53 14.93 5.18
N ALA A 108 -24.87 14.82 6.47
CA ALA A 108 -25.74 13.74 6.97
C ALA A 108 -26.39 14.12 8.32
N ILE A 109 -27.09 15.26 8.39
CA ILE A 109 -28.09 15.50 9.45
C ILE A 109 -29.24 16.28 8.80
N ASP A 110 -30.30 15.57 8.47
CA ASP A 110 -31.70 16.01 8.58
C ASP A 110 -32.60 14.97 7.89
N GLN A 111 -33.01 13.94 8.64
CA GLN A 111 -34.35 13.34 8.51
C GLN A 111 -34.82 12.84 9.89
N ASP A 112 -35.48 13.76 10.58
CA ASP A 112 -36.79 13.60 11.23
C ASP A 112 -36.98 12.42 12.22
N GLU A 113 -36.84 12.74 13.51
CA GLU A 113 -37.58 12.06 14.57
C GLU A 113 -39.02 12.58 14.58
N ASN A 114 -40.02 11.73 14.29
CA ASN A 114 -41.10 11.49 15.27
C ASN A 114 -42.15 10.43 14.89
N HIS A 115 -42.39 9.59 15.91
CA HIS A 115 -43.69 9.14 16.43
C HIS A 115 -44.36 7.79 16.04
N VAL A 116 -44.41 6.94 17.09
CA VAL A 116 -45.56 6.18 17.62
C VAL A 116 -45.78 4.74 17.11
N ALA A 117 -45.50 3.79 18.01
CA ALA A 117 -46.22 2.51 18.15
C ALA A 117 -47.33 2.71 19.23
N PRO A 118 -48.43 1.90 19.33
CA PRO A 118 -48.44 0.44 19.10
C PRO A 118 -49.75 -0.23 18.59
N SER A 119 -49.63 -1.55 18.35
CA SER A 119 -50.61 -2.63 18.56
C SER A 119 -51.45 -3.20 17.38
N SER A 120 -51.31 -4.53 17.25
CA SER A 120 -52.28 -5.60 16.93
C SER A 120 -52.91 -5.79 15.53
N ASP A 121 -52.50 -6.93 14.95
CA ASP A 121 -53.27 -8.00 14.27
C ASP A 121 -53.12 -8.25 12.76
N PRO A 122 -53.06 -9.55 12.33
CA PRO A 122 -52.75 -9.95 10.96
C PRO A 122 -54.00 -10.42 10.18
N SER A 123 -54.14 -10.03 8.90
CA SER A 123 -54.97 -10.78 7.96
C SER A 123 -54.71 -10.42 6.49
N SER A 124 -54.18 -11.41 5.77
CA SER A 124 -54.68 -11.92 4.48
C SER A 124 -54.59 -11.11 3.17
N ALA A 125 -54.01 -11.83 2.18
CA ALA A 125 -54.28 -11.83 0.74
C ALA A 125 -53.81 -10.61 -0.08
N ALA A 126 -52.76 -10.75 -0.90
CA ALA A 126 -52.72 -11.36 -2.24
C ALA A 126 -53.01 -10.36 -3.36
N HIS A 127 -52.44 -10.65 -4.54
CA HIS A 127 -52.43 -9.89 -5.80
C HIS A 127 -51.47 -8.69 -5.83
N SER A 128 -50.79 -8.36 -6.92
CA SER A 128 -50.61 -8.94 -8.25
C SER A 128 -49.65 -8.00 -8.98
N SER A 129 -48.76 -8.56 -9.79
CA SER A 129 -48.27 -8.05 -11.09
C SER A 129 -48.17 -6.53 -11.29
N GLU A 130 -46.98 -6.00 -11.63
CA GLU A 130 -46.69 -5.57 -13.01
C GLU A 130 -45.24 -5.09 -13.21
N MET A 131 -44.68 -5.47 -14.35
CA MET A 131 -43.45 -4.95 -14.94
C MET A 131 -43.47 -3.44 -15.16
N LYS A 132 -42.28 -2.83 -15.24
CA LYS A 132 -41.83 -1.64 -16.03
C LYS A 132 -40.68 -1.00 -15.21
N LYS A 133 -39.53 -0.58 -15.72
CA LYS A 133 -39.11 -0.16 -17.05
C LYS A 133 -37.57 0.04 -17.01
N LEU A 134 -36.92 -0.27 -18.14
CA LEU A 134 -35.58 0.14 -18.51
C LEU A 134 -35.36 1.66 -18.42
N LEU A 135 -34.19 2.09 -17.96
CA LEU A 135 -33.37 3.24 -18.39
C LEU A 135 -32.06 3.09 -17.59
N VAL A 136 -30.88 2.75 -18.15
CA VAL A 136 -30.05 3.48 -19.11
C VAL A 136 -30.09 4.99 -18.87
N THR A 137 -29.10 5.45 -18.13
CA THR A 137 -28.55 6.80 -18.25
C THR A 137 -27.04 6.66 -18.42
N GLU A 138 -26.63 6.56 -19.68
CA GLU A 138 -25.35 7.11 -20.11
C GLU A 138 -25.39 8.64 -20.00
N SER A 139 -24.20 9.24 -20.08
CA SER A 139 -23.90 10.67 -20.20
C SER A 139 -23.77 11.43 -18.87
N SER A 140 -22.52 11.72 -18.48
CA SER A 140 -21.92 12.98 -18.95
C SER A 140 -20.42 12.99 -18.60
N GLU A 141 -19.60 12.72 -19.60
CA GLU A 141 -18.28 13.33 -19.70
C GLU A 141 -18.46 14.85 -19.77
N ASN A 142 -17.69 15.57 -18.95
CA ASN A 142 -17.23 16.96 -19.11
C ASN A 142 -17.00 17.56 -17.71
N GLY A 143 -15.85 17.23 -17.15
CA GLY A 143 -15.23 17.93 -16.03
C GLY A 143 -13.80 18.20 -16.41
N GLU A 144 -13.59 19.23 -17.23
CA GLU A 144 -12.29 19.84 -17.50
C GLU A 144 -11.77 20.42 -16.18
N CYS A 145 -11.22 19.54 -15.33
CA CYS A 145 -10.56 19.94 -14.11
C CYS A 145 -9.25 20.59 -14.51
N ALA A 146 -9.25 21.92 -14.36
CA ALA A 146 -8.09 22.76 -14.32
C ALA A 146 -6.86 21.98 -13.84
N ALA A 147 -5.79 22.03 -14.64
CA ALA A 147 -4.46 21.63 -14.21
C ALA A 147 -4.10 22.49 -12.99
N GLU A 148 -4.49 22.01 -11.81
CA GLU A 148 -4.05 22.54 -10.55
C GLU A 148 -2.54 22.49 -10.58
N LYS A 149 -1.95 23.65 -10.29
CA LYS A 149 -0.53 23.79 -10.03
C LYS A 149 -0.11 22.63 -9.14
N ASN A 150 0.60 21.68 -9.74
CA ASN A 150 1.20 20.59 -9.03
C ASN A 150 2.25 21.23 -8.13
N ASP A 151 1.87 21.51 -6.89
CA ASP A 151 2.79 22.00 -5.87
C ASP A 151 3.85 20.90 -5.74
N ASN A 152 5.01 21.13 -6.35
CA ASN A 152 6.16 20.23 -6.51
C ASN A 152 6.76 19.74 -5.17
N ASN A 153 6.02 19.85 -4.07
CA ASN A 153 6.39 19.47 -2.73
C ASN A 153 5.92 18.08 -2.30
N GLY A 154 5.04 17.42 -3.05
CA GLY A 154 4.56 16.07 -2.74
C GLY A 154 5.66 15.00 -2.84
N ILE A 155 5.53 13.94 -2.05
CA ILE A 155 6.33 12.73 -2.18
C ILE A 155 5.90 12.01 -3.47
N PRO A 156 6.80 11.85 -4.47
CA PRO A 156 6.44 11.18 -5.71
C PRO A 156 6.24 9.68 -5.48
N PHE A 157 5.30 9.09 -6.22
CA PHE A 157 5.15 7.64 -6.26
C PHE A 157 6.42 6.95 -6.79
N PRO A 158 6.71 5.73 -6.32
CA PRO A 158 7.80 4.93 -6.88
C PRO A 158 7.65 4.70 -8.39
N PRO A 159 8.75 4.53 -9.13
CA PRO A 159 8.70 4.30 -10.55
C PRO A 159 7.91 3.03 -10.86
N ASN A 160 7.21 3.04 -12.00
CA ASN A 160 6.35 1.96 -12.50
C ASN A 160 5.07 1.71 -11.70
N VAL A 161 4.74 2.46 -10.65
CA VAL A 161 3.41 2.35 -10.04
C VAL A 161 2.38 2.95 -11.01
N ASN A 162 1.46 2.12 -11.52
CA ASN A 162 0.39 2.56 -12.43
C ASN A 162 -0.84 3.09 -11.67
N GLU A 163 -1.73 3.80 -12.35
CA GLU A 163 -2.93 4.44 -11.74
C GLU A 163 -3.83 3.43 -11.02
N THR A 164 -4.00 2.23 -11.56
CA THR A 164 -4.79 1.17 -10.91
C THR A 164 -4.15 0.74 -9.58
N ALA A 165 -2.81 0.65 -9.53
CA ALA A 165 -2.10 0.36 -8.30
C ALA A 165 -2.23 1.52 -7.29
N VAL A 166 -2.15 2.77 -7.73
CA VAL A 166 -2.39 3.96 -6.89
C VAL A 166 -3.77 3.89 -6.21
N ALA A 167 -4.84 3.69 -6.99
CA ALA A 167 -6.20 3.59 -6.45
C ALA A 167 -6.35 2.43 -5.43
N ASN A 168 -5.65 1.31 -5.65
CA ASN A 168 -5.63 0.21 -4.68
C ASN A 168 -4.84 0.59 -3.41
N PHE A 169 -3.71 1.29 -3.52
CA PHE A 169 -2.98 1.78 -2.35
C PHE A 169 -3.82 2.75 -1.52
N GLU A 170 -4.55 3.67 -2.17
CA GLU A 170 -5.48 4.60 -1.52
C GLU A 170 -6.59 3.88 -0.76
N MET A 171 -7.23 2.91 -1.40
CA MET A 171 -8.29 2.11 -0.77
C MET A 171 -7.75 1.33 0.44
N LEU A 172 -6.58 0.69 0.31
CA LEU A 172 -5.95 -0.05 1.40
C LEU A 172 -5.53 0.89 2.55
N TRP A 173 -5.01 2.07 2.23
CA TRP A 173 -4.68 3.11 3.22
C TRP A 173 -5.93 3.60 3.96
N GLY A 174 -7.01 3.89 3.24
CA GLY A 174 -8.30 4.28 3.81
C GLY A 174 -8.85 3.20 4.75
N THR A 175 -8.74 1.93 4.37
CA THR A 175 -9.17 0.82 5.24
C THR A 175 -8.30 0.67 6.48
N LEU A 176 -6.98 0.85 6.36
CA LEU A 176 -6.09 0.83 7.52
C LEU A 176 -6.44 1.98 8.50
N ARG A 177 -6.81 3.15 7.97
CA ARG A 177 -7.29 4.29 8.75
C ARG A 177 -8.63 4.01 9.41
N SER A 178 -9.57 3.33 8.74
CA SER A 178 -10.83 2.92 9.39
C SER A 178 -10.57 1.92 10.52
N PHE A 179 -9.66 0.96 10.36
CA PHE A 179 -9.27 0.08 11.47
C PHE A 179 -8.65 0.83 12.65
N GLN A 180 -7.92 1.92 12.41
CA GLN A 180 -7.33 2.72 13.48
C GLN A 180 -8.38 3.50 14.29
N HIS A 181 -9.41 4.05 13.66
CA HIS A 181 -10.34 5.01 14.29
C HIS A 181 -11.72 4.43 14.61
N GLU A 182 -12.18 3.45 13.84
CA GLU A 182 -13.56 2.97 13.86
C GLU A 182 -13.69 1.53 14.35
N ASP A 183 -12.58 0.82 14.56
CA ASP A 183 -12.62 -0.58 14.99
C ASP A 183 -13.07 -0.72 16.46
N PRO A 184 -14.14 -1.48 16.77
CA PRO A 184 -14.58 -1.73 18.14
C PRO A 184 -13.58 -2.52 18.99
N TYR A 185 -12.58 -3.19 18.39
CA TYR A 185 -11.62 -4.03 19.10
C TYR A 185 -10.29 -3.29 19.32
N PRO A 186 -9.92 -2.98 20.58
CA PRO A 186 -8.73 -2.17 20.88
C PRO A 186 -7.41 -2.75 20.37
N SER A 187 -7.28 -4.08 20.31
CA SER A 187 -6.09 -4.75 19.78
C SER A 187 -5.89 -4.49 18.28
N VAL A 188 -6.98 -4.45 17.52
CA VAL A 188 -6.96 -4.17 16.07
C VAL A 188 -6.61 -2.71 15.84
N ALA A 189 -7.30 -1.79 16.52
CA ALA A 189 -7.04 -0.36 16.44
C ALA A 189 -5.60 -0.01 16.84
N SER A 190 -5.08 -0.62 17.92
CA SER A 190 -3.69 -0.43 18.37
C SER A 190 -2.68 -0.90 17.32
N SER A 191 -2.90 -2.06 16.68
CA SER A 191 -2.04 -2.58 15.63
C SER A 191 -2.07 -1.72 14.36
N ALA A 192 -3.26 -1.27 13.95
CA ALA A 192 -3.43 -0.35 12.83
C ALA A 192 -2.72 0.98 13.10
N ASN A 193 -2.89 1.54 14.31
CA ASN A 193 -2.21 2.75 14.75
C ASN A 193 -0.68 2.62 14.65
N ALA A 194 -0.10 1.52 15.14
CA ALA A 194 1.34 1.30 15.05
C ALA A 194 1.84 1.28 13.59
N THR A 195 1.07 0.66 12.69
CA THR A 195 1.38 0.62 11.25
C THR A 195 1.31 2.01 10.63
N VAL A 196 0.27 2.78 10.93
CA VAL A 196 0.10 4.16 10.45
C VAL A 196 1.22 5.08 10.94
N SER A 197 1.65 4.94 12.20
CA SER A 197 2.79 5.69 12.73
C SER A 197 4.07 5.46 11.92
N VAL A 198 4.37 4.21 11.55
CA VAL A 198 5.55 3.90 10.71
C VAL A 198 5.48 4.59 9.35
N VAL A 199 4.30 4.65 8.73
CA VAL A 199 4.12 5.35 7.44
C VAL A 199 4.36 6.85 7.62
N TYR A 200 3.80 7.47 8.66
CA TYR A 200 4.01 8.89 8.91
C TYR A 200 5.45 9.25 9.25
N ASP A 201 6.14 8.44 10.05
CA ASP A 201 7.58 8.62 10.31
C ASP A 201 8.39 8.56 9.01
N HIS A 202 8.00 7.67 8.09
CA HIS A 202 8.63 7.59 6.78
C HIS A 202 8.33 8.81 5.90
N VAL A 203 7.08 9.30 5.88
CA VAL A 203 6.70 10.54 5.18
C VAL A 203 7.54 11.72 5.66
N LEU A 204 7.67 11.90 6.98
CA LEU A 204 8.48 12.98 7.56
C LEU A 204 9.95 12.86 7.12
N THR A 205 10.50 11.64 7.18
CA THR A 205 11.87 11.36 6.74
C THR A 205 12.08 11.72 5.26
N LEU A 206 11.15 11.35 4.38
CA LEU A 206 11.22 11.65 2.96
C LEU A 206 11.10 13.15 2.70
N LYS A 207 10.18 13.85 3.37
CA LYS A 207 10.04 15.31 3.26
C LYS A 207 11.31 16.04 3.64
N THR A 208 11.92 15.69 4.78
CA THR A 208 13.17 16.30 5.22
C THR A 208 14.28 16.11 4.17
N ARG A 209 14.42 14.91 3.60
CA ARG A 209 15.39 14.63 2.54
C ARG A 209 15.15 15.45 1.27
N LEU A 210 13.89 15.59 0.86
CA LEU A 210 13.52 16.38 -0.32
C LEU A 210 13.81 17.87 -0.11
N LEU A 211 13.59 18.42 1.09
CA LEU A 211 13.92 19.80 1.40
C LEU A 211 15.42 20.07 1.31
N ILE A 212 16.24 19.22 1.95
CA ILE A 212 17.71 19.34 1.89
C ILE A 212 18.19 19.32 0.44
N LYS A 213 17.73 18.35 -0.36
CA LYS A 213 18.12 18.23 -1.77
C LYS A 213 17.77 19.49 -2.57
N ARG A 214 16.60 20.10 -2.33
CA ARG A 214 16.20 21.36 -3.00
C ARG A 214 17.09 22.54 -2.59
N GLU A 215 17.52 22.60 -1.34
CA GLU A 215 18.45 23.64 -0.88
C GLU A 215 19.84 23.48 -1.51
N GLU A 216 20.32 22.24 -1.67
CA GLU A 216 21.56 21.93 -2.39
C GLU A 216 21.45 22.33 -3.87
N GLU A 217 20.36 21.97 -4.55
CA GLU A 217 20.12 22.33 -5.95
C GLU A 217 20.02 23.85 -6.16
N LYS A 218 19.35 24.57 -5.27
CA LYS A 218 19.28 26.04 -5.29
C LYS A 218 20.65 26.68 -5.07
N SER A 219 21.46 26.13 -4.15
CA SER A 219 22.81 26.62 -3.88
C SER A 219 23.75 26.38 -5.06
N ALA A 220 23.62 25.23 -5.72
CA ALA A 220 24.41 24.90 -6.91
C ALA A 220 24.03 25.77 -8.12
N ALA A 221 22.74 26.12 -8.28
CA ALA A 221 22.28 26.99 -9.36
C ALA A 221 22.67 28.47 -9.18
N ALA A 222 23.09 28.88 -7.97
CA ALA A 222 23.50 30.25 -7.66
C ALA A 222 25.02 30.50 -7.86
N MET A 223 25.81 29.44 -8.10
CA MET A 223 27.25 29.50 -8.39
C MET A 223 27.50 29.56 -9.89
#